data_AF-A0A2S7YRK8-F1
#
_entry.id   AF-A0A2S7YRK8-F1
#
_cell.length_a   1.000
_cell.length_b   1.000
_cell.length_c   1.000
_cell.angle_alpha   90.00
_cell.angle_beta   90.00
_cell.angle_gamma   90.00
#
_symmetry.space_group_name_H-M   'P 1'
#
loop_
_entity.id
_entity.type
_entity.pdbx_description
1 polymer ?
#
loop_
_entity_poly.entity_id
_entity_poly.type
_entity_poly.pdbx_seq_one_letter_code
_entity_poly.pdbx_strand_id
1 'polypeptide(L)'
;MLRKRWFRWLIPGLNIKRWLALFSCGVGLLIIGISLIFNYQWLAVLEDIVLAFSYNMTGFYNYNVLIAVGAVVLSIGAVLMLIGTSKVIKTIIRAVLPNPDSKVSDIIFQNIRLDKGPKIVVIGGGTGLSNLLRGLKTHTSNLSAIVTVADDGGSSGRLREDFKMIAPGDLRNCLVALAEQEGVMENLFRYRFEGENELSGHSFGNLFITALAQVYDGDVEEALEAASKLLRVRGRVIPSSTEFIKLVAEMTDGTIVEGESNIPNAGKTIRHMYSEPAQPKPEGAALRAIDEADVIIFGPGSLYTSIIPNLLTDKIASHICASKANKIYIANVMTQPGETSGYTLSDHVEALIAHGGEGIVDTVLANDGPLPIQMVEQYSAVGSEPVALDTKKLQAKGIRTIRATLISSKKPAVHDPERLGKVIMDIVHAMQSDTEPHILEYYLQRDDH
;
A
#
# COMPACT_ATOMS: atom_id res chain seq x y z
N MET A 1 0.79 39.30 -7.77
CA MET A 1 0.66 38.68 -9.12
C MET A 1 -0.27 37.43 -9.13
N LEU A 2 -1.43 37.46 -8.48
CA LEU A 2 -2.32 36.27 -8.35
C LEU A 2 -3.53 36.27 -9.31
N ARG A 3 -3.71 37.29 -10.14
CA ARG A 3 -4.96 37.50 -10.91
C ARG A 3 -5.03 36.81 -12.29
N LYS A 4 -4.00 36.04 -12.71
CA LYS A 4 -3.90 35.45 -14.07
C LYS A 4 -4.09 33.92 -14.16
N ARG A 5 -4.36 33.20 -13.06
CA ARG A 5 -4.51 31.72 -13.08
C ARG A 5 -5.82 31.24 -13.72
N TRP A 6 -6.92 31.95 -13.52
CA TRP A 6 -8.26 31.55 -14.00
C TRP A 6 -8.43 31.67 -15.53
N PHE A 7 -7.76 32.66 -16.16
CA PHE A 7 -7.83 32.88 -17.61
C PHE A 7 -7.06 31.83 -18.44
N ARG A 8 -6.26 30.94 -17.83
CA ARG A 8 -5.57 29.86 -18.55
C ARG A 8 -6.54 28.84 -19.16
N TRP A 9 -7.73 28.70 -18.60
CA TRP A 9 -8.78 27.82 -19.14
C TRP A 9 -9.45 28.42 -20.40
N LEU A 10 -9.18 29.69 -20.69
CA LEU A 10 -9.61 30.40 -21.89
C LEU A 10 -8.52 30.44 -22.98
N ILE A 11 -7.45 29.66 -22.86
CA ILE A 11 -6.42 29.55 -23.90
C ILE A 11 -7.02 28.87 -25.16
N PRO A 12 -6.79 29.41 -26.37
CA PRO A 12 -7.25 28.80 -27.62
C PRO A 12 -6.61 27.41 -27.81
N GLY A 13 -7.44 26.40 -28.11
CA GLY A 13 -7.03 24.99 -28.31
C GLY A 13 -7.96 23.98 -27.61
N LEU A 14 -8.52 24.33 -26.45
CA LEU A 14 -9.35 23.44 -25.63
C LEU A 14 -10.84 23.42 -25.98
N ASN A 15 -11.34 24.32 -26.85
CA ASN A 15 -12.75 24.42 -27.27
C ASN A 15 -13.82 24.57 -26.16
N ILE A 16 -13.44 24.66 -24.87
CA ILE A 16 -14.36 24.79 -23.71
C ILE A 16 -15.30 25.99 -23.86
N LYS A 17 -14.82 27.10 -24.46
CA LYS A 17 -15.60 28.33 -24.68
C LYS A 17 -16.91 28.09 -25.45
N ARG A 18 -16.88 27.22 -26.47
CA ARG A 18 -18.06 26.95 -27.30
C ARG A 18 -19.13 26.20 -26.51
N TRP A 19 -18.72 25.29 -25.64
CA TRP A 19 -19.64 24.51 -24.80
C TRP A 19 -20.18 25.31 -23.62
N LEU A 20 -19.38 26.19 -23.02
CA LEU A 20 -19.86 27.15 -22.03
C LEU A 20 -20.87 28.14 -22.65
N ALA A 21 -20.61 28.62 -23.87
CA ALA A 21 -21.58 29.46 -24.57
C ALA A 21 -22.89 28.71 -24.86
N LEU A 22 -22.80 27.44 -25.27
CA LEU A 22 -23.97 26.58 -25.48
C LEU A 22 -24.80 26.39 -24.19
N PHE A 23 -24.12 26.14 -23.07
CA PHE A 23 -24.74 26.06 -21.74
C PHE A 23 -25.44 27.36 -21.37
N SER A 24 -24.77 28.51 -21.53
CA SER A 24 -25.35 29.83 -21.23
C SER A 24 -26.57 30.14 -22.12
N CYS A 25 -26.54 29.76 -23.41
CA CYS A 25 -27.71 29.85 -24.28
C CYS A 25 -28.86 28.98 -23.77
N GLY A 26 -28.58 27.76 -23.31
CA GLY A 26 -29.57 26.88 -22.70
C GLY A 26 -30.23 27.50 -21.47
N VAL A 27 -29.44 28.10 -20.57
CA VAL A 27 -29.95 28.83 -19.40
C VAL A 27 -30.82 30.01 -19.80
N GLY A 28 -30.40 30.80 -20.81
CA GLY A 28 -31.21 31.91 -21.32
C GLY A 28 -32.57 31.46 -21.86
N LEU A 29 -32.61 30.36 -22.61
CA LEU A 29 -33.86 29.79 -23.11
C LEU A 29 -34.75 29.23 -21.99
N LEU A 30 -34.18 28.65 -20.93
CA LEU A 30 -34.95 28.24 -19.75
C LEU A 30 -35.63 29.45 -19.08
N ILE A 31 -34.90 30.55 -18.90
CA ILE A 31 -35.45 31.78 -18.32
C ILE A 31 -36.59 32.33 -19.19
N ILE A 32 -36.41 32.38 -20.51
CA ILE A 32 -37.44 32.84 -21.46
C ILE A 32 -38.65 31.90 -21.42
N GLY A 33 -38.45 30.58 -21.47
CA GLY A 33 -39.52 29.59 -21.44
C GLY A 33 -40.35 29.65 -20.16
N ILE A 34 -39.71 29.80 -19.00
CA ILE A 34 -40.40 29.98 -17.72
C ILE A 34 -41.17 31.32 -17.70
N SER A 35 -40.56 32.40 -18.19
CA SER A 35 -41.22 33.70 -18.25
C SER A 35 -42.49 33.70 -19.11
N LEU A 36 -42.49 32.97 -20.23
CA LEU A 36 -43.65 32.81 -21.11
C LEU A 36 -44.75 31.98 -20.46
N ILE A 37 -44.42 30.94 -19.68
CA ILE A 37 -45.41 30.09 -19.00
C ILE A 37 -46.12 30.82 -17.85
N PHE A 38 -45.37 31.62 -17.07
CA PHE A 38 -45.87 32.26 -15.86
C PHE A 38 -46.30 33.72 -16.04
N ASN A 39 -46.23 34.26 -17.26
CA ASN A 39 -46.59 35.65 -17.57
C ASN A 39 -45.85 36.66 -16.66
N TYR A 40 -44.52 36.55 -16.61
CA TYR A 40 -43.71 37.53 -15.88
C TYR A 40 -43.48 38.78 -16.76
N GLN A 41 -43.86 39.95 -16.23
CA GLN A 41 -43.82 41.25 -16.93
C GLN A 41 -42.43 41.67 -17.44
N TRP A 42 -41.34 41.04 -16.99
CA TRP A 42 -39.97 41.39 -17.37
C TRP A 42 -39.65 41.12 -18.85
N LEU A 43 -40.46 40.32 -19.56
CA LEU A 43 -40.30 40.01 -20.99
C LEU A 43 -41.58 40.28 -21.81
N ALA A 44 -42.37 41.29 -21.42
CA ALA A 44 -43.65 41.64 -22.05
C ALA A 44 -43.58 41.82 -23.58
N VAL A 45 -42.47 42.37 -24.10
CA VAL A 45 -42.26 42.54 -25.56
C VAL A 45 -42.26 41.22 -26.32
N LEU A 46 -41.69 40.14 -25.74
CA LEU A 46 -41.67 38.82 -26.38
C LEU A 46 -43.05 38.16 -26.32
N GLU A 47 -43.77 38.33 -25.22
CA GLU A 47 -45.14 37.87 -25.07
C GLU A 47 -46.05 38.52 -26.12
N ASP A 48 -45.97 39.84 -26.27
CA ASP A 48 -46.76 40.59 -27.25
C ASP A 48 -46.50 40.14 -28.69
N ILE A 49 -45.24 39.84 -29.03
CA ILE A 49 -44.88 39.31 -30.36
C ILE A 49 -45.51 37.93 -30.60
N VAL A 50 -45.43 37.02 -29.62
CA VAL A 50 -46.01 35.67 -29.73
C VAL A 50 -47.54 35.73 -29.81
N LEU A 51 -48.16 36.57 -28.99
CA LEU A 51 -49.61 36.78 -29.00
C LEU A 51 -50.08 37.46 -30.29
N ALA A 52 -49.37 38.45 -30.82
CA ALA A 52 -49.66 39.09 -32.10
C ALA A 52 -49.52 38.11 -33.27
N PHE A 53 -48.52 37.22 -33.24
CA PHE A 53 -48.39 36.15 -34.23
C PHE A 53 -49.54 35.15 -34.14
N SER A 54 -49.92 34.72 -32.94
CA SER A 54 -51.09 33.84 -32.72
C SER A 54 -52.38 34.49 -33.22
N TYR A 55 -52.57 35.78 -32.95
CA TYR A 55 -53.75 36.53 -33.36
C TYR A 55 -53.85 36.62 -34.89
N ASN A 56 -52.75 36.89 -35.58
CA ASN A 56 -52.71 36.89 -37.05
C ASN A 56 -53.03 35.52 -37.67
N MET A 57 -52.71 34.43 -36.98
CA MET A 57 -52.96 33.06 -37.46
C MET A 57 -54.36 32.53 -37.11
N THR A 58 -54.91 32.90 -35.95
CA THR A 58 -56.12 32.26 -35.37
C THR A 58 -57.29 33.21 -35.16
N GLY A 59 -57.08 34.53 -35.25
CA GLY A 59 -58.11 35.56 -35.07
C GLY A 59 -58.47 35.89 -33.62
N PHE A 60 -57.89 35.20 -32.62
CA PHE A 60 -58.16 35.42 -31.19
C PHE A 60 -56.87 35.34 -30.36
N TYR A 61 -56.84 36.03 -29.22
CA TYR A 61 -55.75 35.91 -28.24
C TYR A 61 -55.90 34.61 -27.45
N ASN A 62 -54.98 33.67 -27.65
CA ASN A 62 -54.99 32.37 -26.99
C ASN A 62 -53.75 32.18 -26.10
N TYR A 63 -53.94 32.33 -24.79
CA TYR A 63 -52.87 32.13 -23.81
C TYR A 63 -52.33 30.69 -23.77
N ASN A 64 -53.09 29.69 -24.23
CA ASN A 64 -52.59 28.31 -24.32
C ASN A 64 -51.44 28.18 -25.34
N VAL A 65 -51.40 29.05 -26.36
CA VAL A 65 -50.30 29.10 -27.33
C VAL A 65 -49.01 29.59 -26.66
N LEU A 66 -49.12 30.54 -25.72
CA LEU A 66 -47.98 31.05 -24.96
C LEU A 66 -47.37 29.96 -24.07
N ILE A 67 -48.21 29.18 -23.39
CA ILE A 67 -47.79 28.04 -22.56
C ILE A 67 -47.12 26.97 -23.45
N ALA A 68 -47.71 26.64 -24.61
CA ALA A 68 -47.16 25.65 -25.53
C ALA A 68 -45.79 26.08 -26.09
N VAL A 69 -45.65 27.34 -26.53
CA VAL A 69 -44.38 27.90 -27.01
C VAL A 69 -43.36 27.95 -25.88
N GLY A 70 -43.75 28.38 -24.69
CA GLY A 70 -42.91 28.38 -23.50
C GLY A 70 -42.38 26.99 -23.14
N ALA A 71 -43.23 25.96 -23.20
CA ALA A 71 -42.84 24.57 -22.94
C ALA A 71 -41.84 24.03 -23.98
N VAL A 72 -42.01 24.38 -25.26
CA VAL A 72 -41.06 24.02 -26.33
C VAL A 72 -39.71 24.72 -26.10
N VAL A 73 -39.72 26.03 -25.83
CA VAL A 73 -38.51 26.82 -25.56
C VAL A 73 -37.77 26.29 -24.33
N LEU A 74 -38.50 25.95 -23.27
CA LEU A 74 -37.96 25.35 -22.05
C LEU A 74 -37.31 23.99 -22.34
N SER A 75 -37.97 23.13 -23.13
CA SER A 75 -37.44 21.83 -23.51
C SER A 75 -36.15 21.95 -24.34
N ILE A 76 -36.10 22.87 -25.30
CA ILE A 76 -34.90 23.17 -26.09
C ILE A 76 -33.78 23.69 -25.18
N GLY A 77 -34.10 24.60 -24.26
CA GLY A 77 -33.14 25.13 -23.28
C GLY A 77 -32.52 24.04 -22.41
N ALA A 78 -33.35 23.12 -21.89
CA ALA A 78 -32.90 21.98 -21.10
C ALA A 78 -31.97 21.04 -21.90
N VAL A 79 -32.32 20.73 -23.15
CA VAL A 79 -31.49 19.88 -24.03
C VAL A 79 -30.14 20.54 -24.30
N LEU A 80 -30.12 21.84 -24.64
CA LEU A 80 -28.87 22.57 -24.88
C LEU A 80 -27.99 22.65 -23.62
N MET A 81 -28.61 22.84 -22.46
CA MET A 81 -27.93 22.84 -21.17
C MET A 81 -27.30 21.47 -20.89
N LEU A 82 -28.05 20.37 -21.07
CA LEU A 82 -27.53 19.00 -20.88
C LEU A 82 -26.38 18.67 -21.84
N ILE A 83 -26.50 19.06 -23.11
CA ILE A 83 -25.44 18.88 -24.11
C ILE A 83 -24.21 19.72 -23.73
N GLY A 84 -24.42 20.99 -23.34
CA GLY A 84 -23.37 21.90 -22.90
C GLY A 84 -22.58 21.33 -21.72
N THR A 85 -23.27 20.97 -20.64
CA THR A 85 -22.64 20.36 -19.44
C THR A 85 -21.89 19.07 -19.78
N SER A 86 -22.52 18.17 -20.54
CA SER A 86 -21.88 16.91 -20.95
C SER A 86 -20.61 17.12 -21.76
N LYS A 87 -20.60 18.12 -22.64
CA LYS A 87 -19.44 18.44 -23.47
C LYS A 87 -18.35 19.15 -22.68
N VAL A 88 -18.69 20.06 -21.76
CA VAL A 88 -17.73 20.67 -20.83
C VAL A 88 -17.02 19.59 -20.02
N ILE A 89 -17.75 18.66 -19.40
CA ILE A 89 -17.17 17.55 -18.64
C ILE A 89 -16.23 16.71 -19.51
N LYS A 90 -16.67 16.28 -20.70
CA LYS A 90 -15.83 15.50 -21.64
C LYS A 90 -14.58 16.24 -22.08
N THR A 91 -14.66 17.56 -22.29
CA THR A 91 -13.51 18.38 -22.68
C THR A 91 -12.52 18.54 -21.53
N ILE A 92 -12.99 18.73 -20.29
CA ILE A 92 -12.13 18.78 -19.11
C ILE A 92 -11.42 17.44 -18.90
N ILE A 93 -12.15 16.33 -19.02
CA ILE A 93 -11.56 14.99 -18.95
C ILE A 93 -10.46 14.82 -20.00
N ARG A 94 -10.72 15.17 -21.28
CA ARG A 94 -9.70 15.10 -22.35
C ARG A 94 -8.52 16.06 -22.15
N ALA A 95 -8.73 17.21 -21.53
CA ALA A 95 -7.69 18.19 -21.24
C ALA A 95 -6.67 17.67 -20.23
N VAL A 96 -7.15 16.89 -19.27
CA VAL A 96 -6.34 16.25 -18.23
C VAL A 96 -5.80 14.90 -18.73
N LEU A 97 -6.50 14.25 -19.66
CA LEU A 97 -6.23 12.88 -20.11
C LEU A 97 -6.28 12.79 -21.66
N PRO A 98 -5.12 12.86 -22.34
CA PRO A 98 -5.05 12.90 -23.81
C PRO A 98 -5.58 11.63 -24.52
N ASN A 99 -5.68 10.49 -23.82
CA ASN A 99 -6.17 9.21 -24.35
C ASN A 99 -7.18 8.56 -23.40
N PRO A 100 -8.50 8.63 -23.70
CA PRO A 100 -9.51 7.91 -22.95
C PRO A 100 -9.64 6.48 -23.51
N ASP A 101 -8.64 5.66 -23.29
CA ASP A 101 -8.85 4.20 -23.36
C ASP A 101 -9.58 3.75 -22.09
N SER A 102 -10.40 2.70 -22.19
CA SER A 102 -11.16 2.07 -21.10
C SER A 102 -10.35 1.86 -19.80
N LYS A 103 -9.02 1.74 -19.92
CA LYS A 103 -8.08 1.63 -18.80
C LYS A 103 -8.16 2.79 -17.80
N VAL A 104 -8.56 4.00 -18.19
CA VAL A 104 -8.46 5.17 -17.31
C VAL A 104 -9.60 5.24 -16.29
N SER A 105 -10.84 4.91 -16.68
CA SER A 105 -11.92 4.75 -15.70
C SER A 105 -11.56 3.68 -14.69
N ASP A 106 -10.99 2.57 -15.17
CA ASP A 106 -10.57 1.45 -14.33
C ASP A 106 -9.49 1.88 -13.33
N ILE A 107 -8.50 2.68 -13.76
CA ILE A 107 -7.48 3.25 -12.87
C ILE A 107 -8.10 4.17 -11.80
N ILE A 108 -9.06 5.03 -12.15
CA ILE A 108 -9.72 5.92 -11.19
C ILE A 108 -10.54 5.12 -10.17
N PHE A 109 -11.36 4.17 -10.64
CA PHE A 109 -12.13 3.30 -9.76
C PHE A 109 -11.24 2.42 -8.88
N GLN A 110 -10.13 1.91 -9.44
CA GLN A 110 -9.13 1.17 -8.69
C GLN A 110 -8.53 2.04 -7.59
N ASN A 111 -8.06 3.25 -7.89
CA ASN A 111 -7.48 4.14 -6.88
C ASN A 111 -8.48 4.48 -5.76
N ILE A 112 -9.75 4.79 -6.10
CA ILE A 112 -10.79 5.03 -5.09
C ILE A 112 -11.03 3.80 -4.22
N ARG A 113 -11.01 2.59 -4.81
CA ARG A 113 -11.16 1.33 -4.07
C ARG A 113 -9.98 1.09 -3.14
N LEU A 114 -8.76 1.32 -3.62
CA LEU A 114 -7.52 1.15 -2.84
C LEU A 114 -7.47 2.11 -1.64
N ASP A 115 -7.87 3.36 -1.83
CA ASP A 115 -7.90 4.40 -0.77
C ASP A 115 -8.90 4.07 0.35
N LYS A 116 -9.95 3.31 0.03
CA LYS A 116 -10.92 2.79 1.00
C LYS A 116 -10.54 1.42 1.56
N GLY A 117 -9.39 0.88 1.17
CA GLY A 117 -8.90 -0.41 1.66
C GLY A 117 -8.54 -0.35 3.15
N PRO A 118 -8.40 -1.50 3.81
CA PRO A 118 -8.00 -1.57 5.22
C PRO A 118 -6.61 -0.97 5.43
N LYS A 119 -6.40 -0.40 6.62
CA LYS A 119 -5.09 0.04 7.11
C LYS A 119 -4.29 -1.17 7.58
N ILE A 120 -3.27 -1.54 6.82
CA ILE A 120 -2.44 -2.72 7.11
C ILE A 120 -1.03 -2.26 7.48
N VAL A 121 -0.60 -2.63 8.69
CA VAL A 121 0.80 -2.50 9.12
C VAL A 121 1.50 -3.82 8.85
N VAL A 122 2.68 -3.76 8.24
CA VAL A 122 3.53 -4.93 8.01
C VAL A 122 4.88 -4.69 8.66
N ILE A 123 5.34 -5.62 9.48
CA ILE A 123 6.55 -5.50 10.30
C ILE A 123 7.54 -6.58 9.89
N GLY A 124 8.77 -6.18 9.54
CA GLY A 124 9.81 -7.14 9.18
C GLY A 124 11.04 -6.51 8.54
N GLY A 125 11.58 -7.23 7.55
CA GLY A 125 12.76 -6.85 6.78
C GLY A 125 12.95 -7.77 5.57
N GLY A 126 14.01 -7.49 4.82
CA GLY A 126 14.45 -8.32 3.71
C GLY A 126 13.51 -8.46 2.52
N THR A 127 13.73 -9.54 1.77
CA THR A 127 13.05 -9.84 0.52
C THR A 127 11.64 -10.41 0.73
N GLY A 128 11.40 -11.11 1.84
CA GLY A 128 10.09 -11.66 2.19
C GLY A 128 9.04 -10.57 2.38
N LEU A 129 9.37 -9.56 3.20
CA LEU A 129 8.54 -8.38 3.41
C LEU A 129 8.26 -7.65 2.08
N SER A 130 9.30 -7.42 1.29
CA SER A 130 9.19 -6.76 -0.01
C SER A 130 8.32 -7.54 -1.00
N ASN A 131 8.33 -8.87 -0.94
CA ASN A 131 7.48 -9.71 -1.76
C ASN A 131 6.01 -9.61 -1.33
N LEU A 132 5.73 -9.65 -0.03
CA LEU A 132 4.39 -9.43 0.50
C LEU A 132 3.83 -8.05 0.11
N LEU A 133 4.61 -6.98 0.24
CA LEU A 133 4.20 -5.63 -0.10
C LEU A 133 3.80 -5.48 -1.58
N ARG A 134 4.47 -6.19 -2.50
CA ARG A 134 4.08 -6.22 -3.92
C ARG A 134 2.69 -6.82 -4.15
N GLY A 135 2.33 -7.84 -3.37
CA GLY A 135 0.99 -8.41 -3.38
C GLY A 135 -0.04 -7.42 -2.84
N LEU A 136 0.19 -6.94 -1.62
CA LEU A 136 -0.77 -6.11 -0.89
C LEU A 136 -1.05 -4.75 -1.56
N LYS A 137 -0.08 -4.14 -2.25
CA LYS A 137 -0.28 -2.82 -2.91
C LYS A 137 -1.35 -2.84 -4.01
N THR A 138 -1.74 -4.03 -4.47
CA THR A 138 -2.82 -4.21 -5.44
C THR A 138 -4.21 -4.25 -4.80
N HIS A 139 -4.27 -4.30 -3.46
CA HIS A 139 -5.50 -4.45 -2.68
C HIS A 139 -5.82 -3.26 -1.77
N THR A 140 -4.81 -2.53 -1.29
CA THR A 140 -4.99 -1.31 -0.47
C THR A 140 -3.84 -0.32 -0.72
N SER A 141 -4.11 0.98 -0.65
CA SER A 141 -3.08 2.03 -0.62
C SER A 141 -2.70 2.42 0.82
N ASN A 142 -3.42 1.91 1.82
CA ASN A 142 -3.22 2.21 3.24
C ASN A 142 -2.22 1.24 3.89
N LEU A 143 -1.05 1.06 3.27
CA LEU A 143 0.02 0.20 3.76
C LEU A 143 1.04 1.00 4.56
N SER A 144 1.46 0.47 5.71
CA SER A 144 2.61 0.98 6.46
C SER A 144 3.59 -0.15 6.73
N ALA A 145 4.74 -0.12 6.06
CA ALA A 145 5.82 -1.08 6.28
C ALA A 145 6.77 -0.54 7.35
N ILE A 146 6.80 -1.18 8.52
CA ILE A 146 7.76 -0.89 9.59
C ILE A 146 8.95 -1.84 9.42
N VAL A 147 10.13 -1.27 9.25
CA VAL A 147 11.31 -2.00 8.78
C VAL A 147 12.44 -1.88 9.79
N THR A 148 13.09 -3.02 10.08
CA THR A 148 14.29 -3.03 10.92
C THR A 148 15.41 -2.23 10.27
N VAL A 149 16.21 -1.58 11.10
CA VAL A 149 17.35 -0.78 10.67
C VAL A 149 18.69 -1.33 11.17
N ALA A 150 18.66 -2.56 11.68
CA ALA A 150 19.78 -3.22 12.32
C ALA A 150 20.74 -3.97 11.36
N ASP A 151 20.42 -4.05 10.07
CA ASP A 151 21.26 -4.67 9.02
C ASP A 151 22.68 -4.05 9.01
N ASP A 152 23.70 -4.90 9.08
CA ASP A 152 25.11 -4.53 8.99
C ASP A 152 25.84 -5.27 7.85
N GLY A 153 25.10 -5.94 6.97
CA GLY A 153 25.62 -6.70 5.85
C GLY A 153 25.86 -5.89 4.57
N GLY A 154 26.84 -6.32 3.78
CA GLY A 154 27.03 -5.91 2.38
C GLY A 154 27.14 -4.39 2.17
N SER A 155 26.39 -3.88 1.18
CA SER A 155 26.38 -2.44 0.87
C SER A 155 25.69 -1.60 1.93
N SER A 156 24.70 -2.16 2.65
CA SER A 156 23.99 -1.43 3.70
C SER A 156 24.94 -1.17 4.86
N GLY A 157 25.58 -2.22 5.36
CA GLY A 157 26.53 -2.15 6.48
C GLY A 157 27.70 -1.19 6.25
N ARG A 158 28.31 -1.21 5.06
CA ARG A 158 29.40 -0.26 4.74
C ARG A 158 28.95 1.20 4.84
N LEU A 159 27.85 1.55 4.18
CA LEU A 159 27.33 2.92 4.23
C LEU A 159 26.90 3.33 5.64
N ARG A 160 26.29 2.39 6.35
CA ARG A 160 25.86 2.56 7.73
C ARG A 160 27.04 2.90 8.65
N GLU A 161 28.16 2.20 8.51
CA GLU A 161 29.37 2.46 9.29
C GLU A 161 30.10 3.73 8.88
N ASP A 162 30.27 3.96 7.57
CA ASP A 162 31.00 5.10 7.02
C ASP A 162 30.32 6.43 7.32
N PHE A 163 28.99 6.46 7.29
CA PHE A 163 28.18 7.67 7.48
C PHE A 163 27.46 7.74 8.83
N LYS A 164 27.66 6.75 9.71
CA LYS A 164 27.02 6.66 11.05
C LYS A 164 25.51 6.90 10.99
N MET A 165 24.87 6.26 10.02
CA MET A 165 23.43 6.34 9.76
C MET A 165 22.75 4.99 9.96
N ILE A 166 21.43 4.94 9.79
CA ILE A 166 20.66 3.68 9.81
C ILE A 166 20.84 2.89 8.50
N ALA A 167 20.60 1.58 8.52
CA ALA A 167 20.78 0.74 7.34
C ALA A 167 19.72 1.03 6.25
N PRO A 168 20.11 1.45 5.02
CA PRO A 168 19.13 1.83 3.99
C PRO A 168 18.56 0.65 3.19
N GLY A 169 19.15 -0.55 3.29
CA GLY A 169 18.89 -1.66 2.37
C GLY A 169 17.46 -2.17 2.35
N ASP A 170 16.90 -2.50 3.51
CA ASP A 170 15.55 -3.04 3.61
C ASP A 170 14.48 -1.97 3.40
N LEU A 171 14.75 -0.73 3.84
CA LEU A 171 13.93 0.43 3.52
C LEU A 171 13.85 0.63 2.00
N ARG A 172 14.99 0.59 1.29
CA ARG A 172 15.05 0.63 -0.18
C ARG A 172 14.21 -0.47 -0.81
N ASN A 173 14.36 -1.72 -0.34
CA ASN A 173 13.62 -2.85 -0.90
C ASN A 173 12.09 -2.64 -0.78
N CYS A 174 11.62 -2.12 0.37
CA CYS A 174 10.22 -1.80 0.60
C CYS A 174 9.73 -0.65 -0.30
N LEU A 175 10.52 0.42 -0.46
CA LEU A 175 10.19 1.53 -1.35
C LEU A 175 10.00 1.05 -2.80
N VAL A 176 10.93 0.20 -3.26
CA VAL A 176 10.88 -0.40 -4.60
C VAL A 176 9.70 -1.37 -4.73
N ALA A 177 9.36 -2.12 -3.69
CA ALA A 177 8.21 -3.03 -3.70
C ALA A 177 6.88 -2.27 -3.85
N LEU A 178 6.74 -1.14 -3.17
CA LEU A 178 5.53 -0.33 -3.14
C LEU A 178 5.43 0.72 -4.26
N ALA A 179 6.46 0.91 -5.08
CA ALA A 179 6.42 1.81 -6.23
C ALA A 179 5.25 1.47 -7.18
N GLU A 180 4.53 2.48 -7.67
CA GLU A 180 3.32 2.32 -8.48
C GLU A 180 3.60 1.78 -9.89
N GLN A 181 4.75 2.09 -10.50
CA GLN A 181 5.05 1.74 -11.88
C GLN A 181 6.40 1.05 -12.02
N GLU A 182 6.39 -0.06 -12.77
CA GLU A 182 7.61 -0.64 -13.32
C GLU A 182 8.20 0.34 -14.33
N GLY A 183 9.41 0.82 -14.07
CA GLY A 183 10.01 1.87 -14.88
C GLY A 183 11.48 2.08 -14.62
N VAL A 184 12.06 3.04 -15.33
CA VAL A 184 13.50 3.37 -15.26
C VAL A 184 13.93 3.67 -13.83
N MET A 185 13.12 4.40 -13.07
CA MET A 185 13.47 4.76 -11.69
C MET A 185 13.50 3.55 -10.75
N GLU A 186 12.55 2.62 -10.90
CA GLU A 186 12.55 1.37 -10.13
C GLU A 186 13.79 0.53 -10.45
N ASN A 187 14.13 0.40 -11.74
CA ASN A 187 15.32 -0.31 -12.18
C ASN A 187 16.60 0.35 -11.67
N LEU A 188 16.65 1.68 -11.64
CA LEU A 188 17.78 2.44 -11.12
C LEU A 188 17.95 2.21 -9.61
N PHE A 189 16.87 2.19 -8.84
CA PHE A 189 16.95 1.89 -7.40
C PHE A 189 17.41 0.45 -7.11
N ARG A 190 17.10 -0.50 -8.00
CA ARG A 190 17.61 -1.88 -7.91
C ARG A 190 19.04 -2.04 -8.39
N TYR A 191 19.55 -1.09 -9.17
CA TYR A 191 20.85 -1.19 -9.78
C TYR A 191 21.94 -1.35 -8.71
N ARG A 192 22.82 -2.30 -8.96
CA ARG A 192 24.01 -2.56 -8.17
C ARG A 192 25.22 -2.36 -9.08
N PHE A 193 26.18 -1.58 -8.61
CA PHE A 193 27.41 -1.35 -9.34
C PHE A 193 28.26 -2.62 -9.36
N GLU A 194 28.71 -3.01 -10.56
CA GLU A 194 29.58 -4.16 -10.80
C GLU A 194 31.03 -3.70 -11.09
N GLY A 195 31.97 -4.65 -11.08
CA GLY A 195 33.39 -4.42 -11.40
C GLY A 195 34.31 -4.34 -10.18
N GLU A 196 35.56 -3.95 -10.39
CA GLU A 196 36.59 -3.80 -9.34
C GLU A 196 36.92 -2.31 -9.12
N ASN A 197 35.95 -1.55 -8.62
CA ASN A 197 36.11 -0.12 -8.32
C ASN A 197 35.52 0.21 -6.93
N GLU A 198 35.69 1.44 -6.46
CA GLU A 198 35.22 1.89 -5.15
C GLU A 198 33.70 1.77 -4.95
N LEU A 199 32.92 1.87 -6.03
CA LEU A 199 31.47 1.70 -5.98
C LEU A 199 31.03 0.23 -6.04
N SER A 200 31.95 -0.71 -6.26
CA SER A 200 31.62 -2.11 -6.47
C SER A 200 30.80 -2.69 -5.33
N GLY A 201 29.71 -3.35 -5.70
CA GLY A 201 28.76 -3.95 -4.78
C GLY A 201 27.83 -2.95 -4.10
N HIS A 202 28.02 -1.62 -4.23
CA HIS A 202 27.04 -0.65 -3.76
C HIS A 202 25.76 -0.70 -4.59
N SER A 203 24.63 -0.46 -3.95
CA SER A 203 23.37 -0.23 -4.64
C SER A 203 23.16 1.27 -4.85
N PHE A 204 22.77 1.67 -6.05
CA PHE A 204 22.40 3.06 -6.32
C PHE A 204 21.29 3.52 -5.39
N GLY A 205 20.25 2.71 -5.17
CA GLY A 205 19.16 3.06 -4.25
C GLY A 205 19.64 3.30 -2.82
N ASN A 206 20.63 2.54 -2.34
CA ASN A 206 21.20 2.78 -1.02
C ASN A 206 21.96 4.11 -0.99
N LEU A 207 22.82 4.37 -1.98
CA LEU A 207 23.55 5.63 -2.09
C LEU A 207 22.61 6.83 -2.21
N PHE A 208 21.50 6.68 -2.93
CA PHE A 208 20.49 7.71 -3.08
C PHE A 208 19.80 8.03 -1.75
N ILE A 209 19.38 7.02 -0.99
CA ILE A 209 18.78 7.21 0.34
C ILE A 209 19.80 7.84 1.30
N THR A 210 21.05 7.38 1.29
CA THR A 210 22.14 7.97 2.08
C THR A 210 22.36 9.44 1.72
N ALA A 211 22.39 9.78 0.42
CA ALA A 211 22.54 11.16 -0.02
C ALA A 211 21.35 12.03 0.41
N LEU A 212 20.12 11.53 0.31
CA LEU A 212 18.94 12.26 0.81
C LEU A 212 19.01 12.48 2.31
N ALA A 213 19.39 11.48 3.10
CA ALA A 213 19.55 11.63 4.55
C ALA A 213 20.58 12.72 4.88
N GLN A 214 21.69 12.81 4.15
CA GLN A 214 22.66 13.89 4.33
C GLN A 214 22.13 15.28 3.92
N VAL A 215 21.32 15.35 2.85
CA VAL A 215 20.71 16.61 2.41
C VAL A 215 19.71 17.14 3.43
N TYR A 216 19.02 16.25 4.15
CA TYR A 216 18.10 16.59 5.24
C TYR A 216 18.77 16.56 6.63
N ASP A 217 20.08 16.84 6.71
CA ASP A 217 20.83 16.96 7.98
C ASP A 217 20.71 15.74 8.92
N GLY A 218 20.57 14.54 8.36
CA GLY A 218 20.40 13.29 9.10
C GLY A 218 18.95 12.90 9.38
N ASP A 219 17.96 13.70 8.94
CA ASP A 219 16.55 13.35 9.06
C ASP A 219 16.15 12.26 8.04
N VAL A 220 16.08 11.02 8.54
CA VAL A 220 15.75 9.87 7.70
C VAL A 220 14.26 9.82 7.36
N GLU A 221 13.37 10.42 8.16
CA GLU A 221 11.94 10.46 7.85
C GLU A 221 11.72 11.34 6.62
N GLU A 222 12.28 12.55 6.60
CA GLU A 222 12.19 13.45 5.44
C GLU A 222 12.84 12.83 4.18
N ALA A 223 13.98 12.15 4.35
CA ALA A 223 14.64 11.43 3.26
C ALA A 223 13.77 10.32 2.66
N LEU A 224 13.13 9.49 3.50
CA LEU A 224 12.23 8.43 3.05
C LEU A 224 10.95 8.99 2.44
N GLU A 225 10.42 10.09 2.95
CA GLU A 225 9.26 10.76 2.37
C GLU A 225 9.58 11.32 0.98
N ALA A 226 10.75 11.95 0.82
CA ALA A 226 11.23 12.44 -0.47
C ALA A 226 11.43 11.29 -1.47
N ALA A 227 12.05 10.19 -1.06
CA ALA A 227 12.22 8.99 -1.89
C ALA A 227 10.86 8.38 -2.28
N SER A 228 9.91 8.32 -1.35
CA SER A 228 8.55 7.82 -1.58
C SER A 228 7.80 8.64 -2.61
N LYS A 229 7.89 9.97 -2.57
CA LYS A 229 7.29 10.88 -3.56
C LYS A 229 7.89 10.69 -4.95
N LEU A 230 9.22 10.54 -5.03
CA LEU A 230 9.93 10.36 -6.29
C LEU A 230 9.62 9.01 -6.95
N LEU A 231 9.48 7.95 -6.15
CA LEU A 231 9.10 6.61 -6.61
C LEU A 231 7.59 6.40 -6.76
N ARG A 232 6.77 7.38 -6.36
CA ARG A 232 5.29 7.29 -6.33
C ARG A 232 4.84 6.02 -5.59
N VAL A 233 5.36 5.86 -4.39
CA VAL A 233 5.08 4.72 -3.51
C VAL A 233 3.61 4.71 -3.09
N ARG A 234 2.98 3.53 -3.14
CA ARG A 234 1.63 3.29 -2.61
C ARG A 234 1.72 2.77 -1.18
N GLY A 235 1.55 3.67 -0.22
CA GLY A 235 1.72 3.40 1.21
C GLY A 235 2.90 4.16 1.79
N ARG A 236 3.40 3.70 2.94
CA ARG A 236 4.49 4.32 3.69
C ARG A 236 5.54 3.27 4.05
N VAL A 237 6.81 3.66 3.96
CA VAL A 237 7.94 2.89 4.47
C VAL A 237 8.51 3.66 5.65
N ILE A 238 8.55 3.02 6.81
CA ILE A 238 8.84 3.65 8.09
C ILE A 238 9.95 2.83 8.76
N PRO A 239 11.07 3.44 9.18
CA PRO A 239 12.07 2.72 9.96
C PRO A 239 11.50 2.40 11.34
N SER A 240 11.90 1.28 11.96
CA SER A 240 11.49 0.99 13.33
C SER A 240 12.00 2.05 14.30
N SER A 241 13.22 2.55 14.05
CA SER A 241 13.91 3.54 14.86
C SER A 241 14.71 4.50 13.99
N THR A 242 14.94 5.71 14.51
CA THR A 242 15.87 6.70 13.94
C THR A 242 17.29 6.55 14.48
N GLU A 243 17.52 5.65 15.44
CA GLU A 243 18.81 5.46 16.08
C GLU A 243 19.64 4.38 15.37
N PHE A 244 20.95 4.49 15.50
CA PHE A 244 21.87 3.43 15.09
C PHE A 244 21.73 2.25 16.06
N ILE A 245 21.30 1.09 15.57
CA ILE A 245 21.01 -0.11 16.39
C ILE A 245 21.89 -1.30 16.02
N LYS A 246 22.75 -1.75 16.91
CA LYS A 246 23.44 -3.04 16.75
C LYS A 246 22.58 -4.16 17.33
N LEU A 247 22.43 -5.24 16.57
CA LEU A 247 21.70 -6.43 17.01
C LEU A 247 22.65 -7.36 17.78
N VAL A 248 22.19 -7.93 18.89
CA VAL A 248 22.99 -8.82 19.73
C VAL A 248 22.18 -10.06 20.09
N ALA A 249 22.80 -11.24 19.98
CA ALA A 249 22.20 -12.52 20.33
C ALA A 249 22.96 -13.18 21.48
N GLU A 250 22.24 -13.58 22.52
CA GLU A 250 22.71 -14.55 23.51
C GLU A 250 22.38 -15.96 23.01
N MET A 251 23.40 -16.80 22.92
CA MET A 251 23.27 -18.21 22.51
C MET A 251 22.93 -19.09 23.73
N THR A 252 22.43 -20.31 23.49
CA THR A 252 22.07 -21.25 24.57
C THR A 252 23.25 -21.69 25.44
N ASP A 253 24.48 -21.59 24.93
CA ASP A 253 25.71 -21.87 25.68
C ASP A 253 26.26 -20.65 26.45
N GLY A 254 25.52 -19.53 26.44
CA GLY A 254 25.88 -18.27 27.11
C GLY A 254 26.84 -17.39 26.31
N THR A 255 27.25 -17.79 25.10
CA THR A 255 28.06 -16.91 24.25
C THR A 255 27.24 -15.77 23.66
N ILE A 256 27.87 -14.60 23.51
CA ILE A 256 27.25 -13.40 22.96
C ILE A 256 27.81 -13.16 21.56
N VAL A 257 26.93 -12.94 20.59
CA VAL A 257 27.28 -12.62 19.20
C VAL A 257 26.67 -11.29 18.81
N GLU A 258 27.52 -10.39 18.34
CA GLU A 258 27.13 -9.04 17.91
C GLU A 258 27.11 -8.93 16.39
N GLY A 259 26.10 -8.23 15.87
CA GLY A 259 25.94 -7.91 14.46
C GLY A 259 25.03 -8.88 13.73
N GLU A 260 24.12 -8.33 12.92
CA GLU A 260 23.09 -9.08 12.19
C GLU A 260 23.70 -10.15 11.28
N SER A 261 24.73 -9.78 10.52
CA SER A 261 25.41 -10.68 9.60
C SER A 261 26.26 -11.76 10.29
N ASN A 262 26.60 -11.61 11.57
CA ASN A 262 27.39 -12.58 12.33
C ASN A 262 26.52 -13.62 13.05
N ILE A 263 25.30 -13.25 13.46
CA ILE A 263 24.41 -14.08 14.28
C ILE A 263 24.13 -15.45 13.63
N PRO A 264 23.68 -15.54 12.35
CA PRO A 264 23.44 -16.84 11.71
C PRO A 264 24.72 -17.66 11.51
N ASN A 265 25.87 -16.98 11.38
CA ASN A 265 27.16 -17.63 11.12
C ASN A 265 27.82 -18.21 12.39
N ALA A 266 27.24 -17.97 13.57
CA ALA A 266 27.75 -18.50 14.83
C ALA A 266 27.64 -20.02 14.95
N GLY A 267 26.72 -20.65 14.18
CA GLY A 267 26.49 -22.09 14.22
C GLY A 267 25.94 -22.60 15.57
N LYS A 268 25.23 -21.73 16.30
CA LYS A 268 24.68 -22.01 17.64
C LYS A 268 23.20 -21.68 17.69
N THR A 269 22.51 -22.19 18.71
CA THR A 269 21.09 -21.90 18.93
C THR A 269 20.93 -20.58 19.68
N ILE A 270 20.13 -19.68 19.13
CA ILE A 270 19.79 -18.40 19.75
C ILE A 270 18.85 -18.66 20.94
N ARG A 271 19.21 -18.10 22.10
CA ARG A 271 18.37 -18.10 23.30
C ARG A 271 17.54 -16.83 23.40
N HIS A 272 18.17 -15.67 23.21
CA HIS A 272 17.53 -14.38 23.38
C HIS A 272 18.20 -13.29 22.53
N MET A 273 17.39 -12.36 22.03
CA MET A 273 17.85 -11.19 21.27
C MET A 273 17.67 -9.92 22.06
N TYR A 274 18.65 -9.02 21.94
CA TYR A 274 18.55 -7.65 22.42
C TYR A 274 19.29 -6.69 21.49
N SER A 275 19.13 -5.39 21.73
CA SER A 275 19.72 -4.33 20.92
C SER A 275 20.71 -3.51 21.73
N GLU A 276 21.69 -2.92 21.05
CA GLU A 276 22.56 -1.88 21.58
C GLU A 276 22.41 -0.60 20.71
N PRO A 277 21.94 0.54 21.27
CA PRO A 277 21.49 0.72 22.66
C PRO A 277 20.24 -0.12 23.00
N ALA A 278 20.05 -0.38 24.29
CA ALA A 278 18.85 -1.08 24.76
C ALA A 278 17.62 -0.19 24.57
N GLN A 279 16.52 -0.77 24.07
CA GLN A 279 15.25 -0.07 23.83
C GLN A 279 15.42 1.22 23.01
N PRO A 280 15.92 1.12 21.76
CA PRO A 280 16.19 2.27 20.93
C PRO A 280 14.90 3.06 20.68
N LYS A 281 15.06 4.37 20.50
CA LYS A 281 13.92 5.28 20.32
C LYS A 281 13.13 4.93 19.06
N PRO A 282 11.81 4.71 19.13
CA PRO A 282 11.01 4.41 17.95
C PRO A 282 10.83 5.63 17.08
N GLU A 283 10.60 5.38 15.79
CA GLU A 283 10.02 6.39 14.91
C GLU A 283 8.57 6.66 15.32
N GLY A 284 8.21 7.93 15.54
CA GLY A 284 6.86 8.30 15.97
C GLY A 284 5.79 7.92 14.94
N ALA A 285 6.13 7.95 13.65
CA ALA A 285 5.23 7.47 12.60
C ALA A 285 4.94 5.96 12.69
N ALA A 286 5.86 5.15 13.22
CA ALA A 286 5.67 3.71 13.39
C ALA A 286 4.62 3.41 14.46
N LEU A 287 4.71 4.09 15.61
CA LEU A 287 3.73 3.95 16.70
C LEU A 287 2.31 4.36 16.25
N ARG A 288 2.19 5.51 15.57
CA ARG A 288 0.91 5.97 15.02
C ARG A 288 0.31 4.97 14.02
N ALA A 289 1.15 4.39 13.16
CA ALA A 289 0.68 3.39 12.21
C ALA A 289 0.13 2.15 12.91
N ILE A 290 0.78 1.67 13.98
CA ILE A 290 0.33 0.53 14.80
C ILE A 290 -1.01 0.85 15.49
N ASP A 291 -1.14 2.05 16.07
CA ASP A 291 -2.33 2.47 16.81
C ASP A 291 -3.57 2.60 15.90
N GLU A 292 -3.36 2.98 14.63
CA GLU A 292 -4.41 3.16 13.64
C GLU A 292 -4.68 1.92 12.77
N ALA A 293 -3.94 0.83 12.97
CA ALA A 293 -4.03 -0.35 12.11
C ALA A 293 -5.38 -1.07 12.28
N ASP A 294 -5.91 -1.58 11.17
CA ASP A 294 -6.97 -2.58 11.21
C ASP A 294 -6.36 -3.99 11.37
N VAL A 295 -5.18 -4.20 10.79
CA VAL A 295 -4.43 -5.47 10.81
C VAL A 295 -2.94 -5.19 10.93
N ILE A 296 -2.25 -5.97 11.76
CA ILE A 296 -0.79 -5.97 11.92
C ILE A 296 -0.26 -7.32 11.46
N ILE A 297 0.71 -7.30 10.56
CA ILE A 297 1.27 -8.50 9.93
C ILE A 297 2.76 -8.58 10.21
N PHE A 298 3.23 -9.73 10.70
CA PHE A 298 4.64 -10.02 10.89
C PHE A 298 5.18 -10.89 9.76
N GLY A 299 6.25 -10.42 9.12
CA GLY A 299 6.92 -11.16 8.06
C GLY A 299 6.12 -11.25 6.76
N PRO A 300 6.46 -12.21 5.87
CA PRO A 300 7.46 -13.25 6.07
C PRO A 300 8.89 -12.67 6.09
N GLY A 301 9.81 -13.31 6.80
CA GLY A 301 11.21 -12.88 6.91
C GLY A 301 11.97 -13.64 7.99
N SER A 302 13.28 -13.42 8.09
CA SER A 302 14.08 -14.01 9.17
C SER A 302 13.50 -13.67 10.54
N LEU A 303 13.31 -14.69 11.37
CA LEU A 303 12.66 -14.52 12.66
C LEU A 303 13.48 -13.59 13.57
N TYR A 304 14.78 -13.89 13.71
CA TYR A 304 15.66 -13.22 14.66
C TYR A 304 16.33 -11.97 14.09
N THR A 305 16.55 -11.90 12.77
CA THR A 305 17.23 -10.77 12.13
C THR A 305 16.32 -9.81 11.36
N SER A 306 15.08 -10.19 11.05
CA SER A 306 14.14 -9.31 10.32
C SER A 306 12.88 -8.95 11.12
N ILE A 307 12.29 -9.88 11.87
CA ILE A 307 11.01 -9.62 12.58
C ILE A 307 11.26 -9.13 14.00
N ILE A 308 11.90 -9.97 14.84
CA ILE A 308 12.18 -9.67 16.26
C ILE A 308 12.90 -8.33 16.47
N PRO A 309 13.86 -7.89 15.63
CA PRO A 309 14.55 -6.62 15.86
C PRO A 309 13.63 -5.39 15.90
N ASN A 310 12.49 -5.44 15.18
CA ASN A 310 11.49 -4.38 15.27
C ASN A 310 10.83 -4.35 16.66
N LEU A 311 10.59 -5.52 17.28
CA LEU A 311 9.96 -5.64 18.59
C LEU A 311 10.86 -5.16 19.74
N LEU A 312 12.19 -5.14 19.54
CA LEU A 312 13.17 -4.66 20.52
C LEU A 312 13.18 -3.14 20.67
N THR A 313 12.58 -2.42 19.72
CA THR A 313 12.49 -0.96 19.74
C THR A 313 11.48 -0.51 20.81
N ASP A 314 11.80 0.56 21.55
CA ASP A 314 10.95 1.02 22.65
C ASP A 314 9.50 1.21 22.18
N LYS A 315 8.56 0.75 23.01
CA LYS A 315 7.10 0.82 22.82
C LYS A 315 6.50 0.09 21.61
N ILE A 316 7.28 -0.39 20.63
CA ILE A 316 6.69 -1.07 19.46
C ILE A 316 5.89 -2.30 19.91
N ALA A 317 6.49 -3.20 20.69
CA ALA A 317 5.80 -4.39 21.18
C ALA A 317 4.57 -4.07 22.04
N SER A 318 4.68 -3.10 22.95
CA SER A 318 3.56 -2.75 23.83
C SER A 318 2.39 -2.10 23.08
N HIS A 319 2.65 -1.28 22.06
CA HIS A 319 1.60 -0.74 21.19
C HIS A 319 0.91 -1.84 20.38
N ILE A 320 1.67 -2.82 19.86
CA ILE A 320 1.07 -3.94 19.13
C ILE A 320 0.16 -4.75 20.06
N CYS A 321 0.63 -5.11 21.26
CA CYS A 321 -0.16 -5.87 22.21
C CYS A 321 -1.41 -5.10 22.67
N ALA A 322 -1.31 -3.77 22.85
CA ALA A 322 -2.45 -2.92 23.20
C ALA A 322 -3.44 -2.67 22.04
N SER A 323 -2.99 -2.86 20.80
CA SER A 323 -3.81 -2.64 19.61
C SER A 323 -4.97 -3.64 19.54
N LYS A 324 -6.12 -3.15 19.04
CA LYS A 324 -7.29 -3.97 18.72
C LYS A 324 -7.21 -4.60 17.33
N ALA A 325 -6.21 -4.19 16.53
CA ALA A 325 -5.93 -4.81 15.26
C ALA A 325 -5.66 -6.31 15.44
N ASN A 326 -6.04 -7.10 14.44
CA ASN A 326 -5.67 -8.52 14.43
C ASN A 326 -4.19 -8.67 14.10
N LYS A 327 -3.46 -9.47 14.88
CA LYS A 327 -2.04 -9.71 14.70
C LYS A 327 -1.81 -11.04 13.99
N ILE A 328 -1.33 -10.97 12.75
CA ILE A 328 -1.10 -12.12 11.88
C ILE A 328 0.41 -12.36 11.73
N TYR A 329 0.89 -13.53 12.10
CA TYR A 329 2.25 -13.97 11.76
C TYR A 329 2.23 -14.83 10.49
N ILE A 330 3.04 -14.45 9.49
CA ILE A 330 3.23 -15.26 8.28
C ILE A 330 4.46 -16.13 8.48
N ALA A 331 4.23 -17.44 8.55
CA ALA A 331 5.25 -18.42 8.83
C ALA A 331 6.28 -18.53 7.71
N ASN A 332 7.54 -18.78 8.09
CA ASN A 332 8.55 -19.17 7.12
C ASN A 332 8.22 -20.56 6.57
N VAL A 333 8.48 -20.77 5.27
CA VAL A 333 8.25 -22.07 4.62
C VAL A 333 9.33 -23.09 5.05
N MET A 334 10.56 -22.59 5.22
CA MET A 334 11.74 -23.37 5.57
C MET A 334 12.41 -22.76 6.81
N THR A 335 13.07 -23.60 7.61
CA THR A 335 13.96 -23.17 8.69
C THR A 335 15.21 -22.50 8.12
N GLN A 336 15.84 -21.63 8.92
CA GLN A 336 17.06 -20.93 8.51
C GLN A 336 18.25 -21.43 9.33
N PRO A 337 19.32 -21.93 8.69
CA PRO A 337 20.53 -22.37 9.36
C PRO A 337 21.08 -21.26 10.28
N GLY A 338 21.35 -21.62 11.54
CA GLY A 338 21.89 -20.68 12.53
C GLY A 338 20.87 -19.72 13.16
N GLU A 339 19.63 -19.68 12.67
CA GLU A 339 18.54 -18.91 13.29
C GLU A 339 17.45 -19.83 13.86
N THR A 340 16.84 -20.65 13.02
CA THR A 340 15.64 -21.44 13.36
C THR A 340 15.79 -22.94 13.04
N SER A 341 17.03 -23.45 13.07
CA SER A 341 17.31 -24.87 12.86
C SER A 341 16.51 -25.75 13.84
N GLY A 342 15.73 -26.68 13.31
CA GLY A 342 14.88 -27.59 14.09
C GLY A 342 13.59 -26.98 14.64
N TYR A 343 13.27 -25.72 14.30
CA TYR A 343 12.06 -25.07 14.82
C TYR A 343 10.81 -25.62 14.14
N THR A 344 9.78 -25.91 14.94
CA THR A 344 8.41 -26.07 14.47
C THR A 344 7.72 -24.71 14.31
N LEU A 345 6.49 -24.73 13.79
CA LEU A 345 5.65 -23.53 13.71
C LEU A 345 5.40 -22.93 15.11
N SER A 346 5.16 -23.76 16.12
CA SER A 346 4.98 -23.27 17.49
C SER A 346 6.24 -22.58 18.02
N ASP A 347 7.43 -23.10 17.71
CA ASP A 347 8.69 -22.54 18.22
C ASP A 347 8.94 -21.12 17.68
N HIS A 348 8.56 -20.86 16.42
CA HIS A 348 8.60 -19.49 15.86
C HIS A 348 7.68 -18.54 16.63
N VAL A 349 6.48 -18.99 16.98
CA VAL A 349 5.51 -18.19 17.72
C VAL A 349 5.93 -17.97 19.18
N GLU A 350 6.49 -18.99 19.84
CA GLU A 350 7.05 -18.84 21.19
C GLU A 350 8.18 -17.82 21.21
N ALA A 351 9.05 -17.82 20.20
CA ALA A 351 10.10 -16.82 20.08
C ALA A 351 9.53 -15.41 19.91
N LEU A 352 8.46 -15.22 19.12
CA LEU A 352 7.78 -13.92 19.03
C LEU A 352 7.17 -13.49 20.37
N ILE A 353 6.48 -14.40 21.08
CA ILE A 353 5.90 -14.12 22.40
C ILE A 353 6.99 -13.80 23.42
N ALA A 354 8.12 -14.51 23.41
CA ALA A 354 9.23 -14.28 24.32
C ALA A 354 9.86 -12.88 24.18
N HIS A 355 9.81 -12.28 22.97
CA HIS A 355 10.39 -10.97 22.71
C HIS A 355 9.35 -9.83 22.65
N GLY A 356 8.10 -10.13 22.25
CA GLY A 356 7.02 -9.16 22.09
C GLY A 356 5.99 -9.15 23.23
N GLY A 357 5.95 -10.20 24.05
CA GLY A 357 4.96 -10.40 25.11
C GLY A 357 3.71 -11.16 24.66
N GLU A 358 2.86 -11.50 25.63
CA GLU A 358 1.57 -12.14 25.40
C GLU A 358 0.63 -11.23 24.58
N GLY A 359 -0.10 -11.81 23.63
CA GLY A 359 -1.01 -11.08 22.75
C GLY A 359 -0.35 -10.44 21.52
N ILE A 360 0.94 -10.73 21.26
CA ILE A 360 1.64 -10.26 20.06
C ILE A 360 1.20 -10.99 18.78
N VAL A 361 0.65 -12.21 18.88
CA VAL A 361 0.13 -12.98 17.73
C VAL A 361 -1.25 -13.55 18.07
N ASP A 362 -2.25 -13.27 17.23
CA ASP A 362 -3.59 -13.86 17.32
C ASP A 362 -3.79 -15.00 16.31
N THR A 363 -3.15 -14.87 15.14
CA THR A 363 -3.35 -15.74 13.98
C THR A 363 -2.02 -16.05 13.31
N VAL A 364 -1.82 -17.30 12.90
CA VAL A 364 -0.65 -17.73 12.13
C VAL A 364 -1.11 -18.19 10.76
N LEU A 365 -0.52 -17.64 9.71
CA LEU A 365 -0.73 -18.08 8.33
C LEU A 365 0.47 -18.93 7.89
N ALA A 366 0.24 -20.19 7.56
CA ALA A 366 1.27 -21.13 7.15
C ALA A 366 1.00 -21.73 5.77
N ASN A 367 2.07 -21.97 5.01
CA ASN A 367 1.98 -22.70 3.76
C ASN A 367 1.62 -24.17 4.02
N ASP A 368 0.62 -24.65 3.29
CA ASP A 368 0.23 -26.07 3.25
C ASP A 368 0.26 -26.65 1.83
N GLY A 369 0.78 -25.88 0.88
CA GLY A 369 1.00 -26.35 -0.48
C GLY A 369 2.14 -27.36 -0.53
N PRO A 370 2.08 -28.36 -1.44
CA PRO A 370 3.11 -29.38 -1.58
C PRO A 370 4.46 -28.76 -1.99
N LEU A 371 5.52 -29.12 -1.29
CA LEU A 371 6.88 -28.71 -1.62
C LEU A 371 7.52 -29.72 -2.57
N PRO A 372 8.07 -29.31 -3.73
CA PRO A 372 8.76 -30.22 -4.64
C PRO A 372 9.93 -30.92 -3.94
N ILE A 373 10.03 -32.24 -4.08
CA ILE A 373 11.07 -33.07 -3.42
C ILE A 373 12.48 -32.55 -3.71
N GLN A 374 12.76 -32.23 -4.98
CA GLN A 374 14.06 -31.69 -5.40
C GLN A 374 14.42 -30.40 -4.67
N MET A 375 13.43 -29.55 -4.40
CA MET A 375 13.65 -28.31 -3.65
C MET A 375 13.94 -28.61 -2.18
N VAL A 376 13.19 -29.53 -1.57
CA VAL A 376 13.45 -29.95 -0.19
C VAL A 376 14.88 -30.51 -0.07
N GLU A 377 15.31 -31.37 -0.98
CA GLU A 377 16.68 -31.92 -1.00
C GLU A 377 17.75 -30.83 -1.13
N GLN A 378 17.54 -29.82 -1.98
CA GLN A 378 18.46 -28.69 -2.14
C GLN A 378 18.61 -27.87 -0.86
N TYR A 379 17.51 -27.58 -0.17
CA TYR A 379 17.54 -26.83 1.08
C TYR A 379 18.09 -27.67 2.23
N SER A 380 17.77 -28.97 2.29
CA SER A 380 18.32 -29.88 3.30
C SER A 380 19.83 -30.02 3.18
N ALA A 381 20.40 -29.95 1.97
CA ALA A 381 21.84 -29.97 1.74
C ALA A 381 22.59 -28.78 2.39
N VAL A 382 21.89 -27.68 2.67
CA VAL A 382 22.44 -26.51 3.38
C VAL A 382 21.91 -26.38 4.83
N GLY A 383 21.30 -27.44 5.37
CA GLY A 383 20.79 -27.48 6.75
C GLY A 383 19.46 -26.76 6.96
N SER A 384 18.68 -26.55 5.89
CA SER A 384 17.36 -25.93 5.92
C SER A 384 16.28 -26.98 5.63
N GLU A 385 15.24 -27.01 6.46
CA GLU A 385 14.19 -28.02 6.43
C GLU A 385 12.80 -27.36 6.39
N PRO A 386 11.77 -28.00 5.80
CA PRO A 386 10.41 -27.49 5.88
C PRO A 386 9.96 -27.31 7.33
N VAL A 387 9.32 -26.17 7.63
CA VAL A 387 8.81 -25.90 8.98
C VAL A 387 7.65 -26.85 9.29
N ALA A 388 7.77 -27.62 10.37
CA ALA A 388 6.74 -28.56 10.78
C ALA A 388 5.51 -27.84 11.37
N LEU A 389 4.31 -28.17 10.87
CA LEU A 389 3.05 -27.53 11.25
C LEU A 389 2.39 -28.22 12.46
N ASP A 390 2.83 -27.91 13.68
CA ASP A 390 2.30 -28.46 14.93
C ASP A 390 1.13 -27.65 15.52
N THR A 391 0.08 -27.46 14.71
CA THR A 391 -1.07 -26.57 14.95
C THR A 391 -1.81 -26.81 16.27
N LYS A 392 -1.82 -28.05 16.79
CA LYS A 392 -2.48 -28.39 18.06
C LYS A 392 -1.90 -27.63 19.25
N LYS A 393 -0.59 -27.39 19.27
CA LYS A 393 0.06 -26.61 20.35
C LYS A 393 -0.38 -25.15 20.33
N LEU A 394 -0.49 -24.57 19.14
CA LEU A 394 -0.94 -23.19 18.94
C LEU A 394 -2.42 -23.02 19.33
N GLN A 395 -3.27 -23.96 18.91
CA GLN A 395 -4.69 -23.95 19.29
C GLN A 395 -4.88 -24.04 20.81
N ALA A 396 -4.07 -24.83 21.51
CA ALA A 396 -4.10 -24.91 22.98
C ALA A 396 -3.74 -23.58 23.67
N LYS A 397 -3.04 -22.67 22.97
CA LYS A 397 -2.73 -21.31 23.40
C LYS A 397 -3.75 -20.26 22.93
N GLY A 398 -4.81 -20.67 22.26
CA GLY A 398 -5.81 -19.76 21.69
C GLY A 398 -5.37 -19.06 20.41
N ILE A 399 -4.23 -19.47 19.81
CA ILE A 399 -3.71 -18.89 18.58
C ILE A 399 -4.32 -19.64 17.39
N ARG A 400 -4.97 -18.89 16.49
CA ARG A 400 -5.59 -19.46 15.29
C ARG A 400 -4.52 -19.84 14.28
N THR A 401 -4.68 -20.94 13.57
CA THR A 401 -3.76 -21.33 12.49
C THR A 401 -4.53 -21.49 11.20
N ILE A 402 -4.20 -20.66 10.20
CA ILE A 402 -4.79 -20.70 8.86
C ILE A 402 -3.76 -21.33 7.91
N ARG A 403 -4.22 -22.29 7.11
CA ARG A 403 -3.40 -23.03 6.16
C ARG A 403 -3.88 -22.76 4.74
N ALA A 404 -2.95 -22.44 3.85
CA ALA A 404 -3.23 -22.21 2.44
C ALA A 404 -2.03 -22.59 1.58
N THR A 405 -2.25 -22.86 0.30
CA THR A 405 -1.17 -22.95 -0.68
C THR A 405 -0.59 -21.56 -0.88
N LEU A 406 0.67 -21.30 -0.49
CA LEU A 406 1.25 -19.95 -0.53
C LEU A 406 2.53 -19.84 -1.37
N ILE A 407 3.11 -20.96 -1.80
CA ILE A 407 4.38 -20.97 -2.55
C ILE A 407 4.24 -20.57 -4.02
N SER A 408 5.27 -19.90 -4.54
CA SER A 408 5.37 -19.57 -5.97
C SER A 408 5.68 -20.81 -6.82
N SER A 409 5.02 -20.91 -7.98
CA SER A 409 5.32 -21.95 -8.98
C SER A 409 6.67 -21.73 -9.68
N LYS A 410 7.17 -20.49 -9.72
CA LYS A 410 8.42 -20.13 -10.42
C LYS A 410 9.67 -20.26 -9.55
N LYS A 411 9.54 -19.94 -8.26
CA LYS A 411 10.61 -20.02 -7.26
C LYS A 411 10.09 -20.79 -6.05
N PRO A 412 10.22 -22.12 -6.08
CA PRO A 412 9.76 -22.94 -4.97
C PRO A 412 10.54 -22.53 -3.70
N ALA A 413 9.85 -22.46 -2.55
CA ALA A 413 10.28 -21.98 -1.21
C ALA A 413 10.12 -20.47 -0.96
N VAL A 414 9.70 -19.70 -1.95
CA VAL A 414 9.31 -18.30 -1.77
C VAL A 414 7.79 -18.20 -1.85
N HIS A 415 7.20 -17.35 -1.00
CA HIS A 415 5.78 -17.03 -1.08
C HIS A 415 5.45 -16.41 -2.45
N ASP A 416 4.31 -16.77 -3.04
CA ASP A 416 3.79 -16.09 -4.21
C ASP A 416 3.17 -14.75 -3.79
N PRO A 417 3.63 -13.60 -4.32
CA PRO A 417 3.18 -12.30 -3.85
C PRO A 417 1.69 -12.07 -4.11
N GLU A 418 1.17 -12.46 -5.29
CA GLU A 418 -0.23 -12.25 -5.64
C GLU A 418 -1.13 -13.16 -4.82
N ARG A 419 -0.77 -14.44 -4.69
CA ARG A 419 -1.56 -15.38 -3.89
C ARG A 419 -1.54 -15.04 -2.41
N LEU A 420 -0.38 -14.71 -1.85
CA LEU A 420 -0.26 -14.30 -0.45
C LEU A 420 -1.08 -13.03 -0.16
N GLY A 421 -1.00 -12.03 -1.05
CA GLY A 421 -1.81 -10.81 -0.95
C GLY A 421 -3.30 -11.11 -0.95
N LYS A 422 -3.78 -11.95 -1.88
CA LYS A 422 -5.18 -12.38 -1.95
C LYS A 422 -5.63 -13.08 -0.66
N VAL A 423 -4.90 -14.11 -0.23
CA VAL A 423 -5.25 -14.88 0.98
C VAL A 423 -5.31 -13.98 2.22
N ILE A 424 -4.36 -13.05 2.38
CA ILE A 424 -4.40 -12.10 3.49
C ILE A 424 -5.66 -11.23 3.42
N MET A 425 -6.00 -10.70 2.24
CA MET A 425 -7.20 -9.87 2.10
C MET A 425 -8.49 -10.66 2.35
N ASP A 426 -8.55 -11.93 1.95
CA ASP A 426 -9.68 -12.81 2.25
C ASP A 426 -9.80 -13.03 3.78
N ILE A 427 -8.67 -13.21 4.46
CA ILE A 427 -8.61 -13.27 5.93
C ILE A 427 -9.11 -11.97 6.56
N VAL A 428 -8.63 -10.81 6.10
CA VAL A 428 -9.04 -9.49 6.61
C VAL A 428 -10.54 -9.28 6.44
N HIS A 429 -11.09 -9.55 5.25
CA HIS A 429 -12.53 -9.37 5.00
C HIS A 429 -13.41 -10.36 5.78
N ALA A 430 -12.94 -11.59 5.99
CA ALA A 430 -13.66 -12.57 6.80
C ALA A 430 -13.70 -12.15 8.27
N MET A 431 -12.60 -11.59 8.79
CA MET A 431 -12.52 -11.07 10.16
C MET A 431 -13.40 -9.82 10.36
N GLN A 432 -13.57 -9.00 9.32
CA GLN A 432 -14.47 -7.83 9.37
C GLN A 432 -15.96 -8.20 9.26
N SER A 433 -16.28 -9.39 8.74
CA SER A 433 -17.66 -9.84 8.52
C SER A 433 -18.16 -10.84 9.57
N ASP A 434 -17.44 -11.03 10.69
CA ASP A 434 -17.70 -12.03 11.74
C ASP A 434 -17.89 -13.47 11.18
N THR A 435 -17.24 -13.79 10.06
CA THR A 435 -17.32 -15.14 9.46
C THR A 435 -16.53 -16.13 10.31
N GLU A 436 -17.12 -17.29 10.63
CA GLU A 436 -16.45 -18.30 11.45
C GLU A 436 -15.15 -18.83 10.79
N PRO A 437 -14.04 -19.01 11.54
CA PRO A 437 -12.74 -19.38 10.99
C PRO A 437 -12.71 -20.69 10.18
N HIS A 438 -13.51 -21.69 10.57
CA HIS A 438 -13.57 -22.98 9.89
C HIS A 438 -14.20 -22.87 8.48
N ILE A 439 -15.07 -21.88 8.28
CA ILE A 439 -15.67 -21.57 6.98
C ILE A 439 -14.61 -20.96 6.07
N LEU A 440 -13.79 -20.06 6.60
CA LEU A 440 -12.70 -19.44 5.85
C LEU A 440 -11.65 -20.47 5.40
N GLU A 441 -11.23 -21.40 6.26
CA GLU A 441 -10.33 -22.49 5.87
C GLU A 441 -10.91 -23.34 4.74
N TYR A 442 -12.20 -23.69 4.83
CA TYR A 442 -12.89 -24.43 3.77
C TYR A 442 -12.93 -23.64 2.44
N TYR A 443 -13.17 -22.33 2.49
CA TYR A 443 -13.15 -21.47 1.29
C TYR A 443 -11.75 -21.36 0.68
N LEU A 444 -10.72 -21.17 1.50
CA LEU A 444 -9.34 -21.02 1.03
C LEU A 444 -8.78 -22.32 0.42
N GLN A 445 -9.24 -23.50 0.87
CA GLN A 445 -8.86 -24.78 0.30
C GLN A 445 -9.58 -25.10 -1.03
N ARG A 446 -10.69 -24.41 -1.35
CA ARG A 446 -11.55 -24.74 -2.48
C ARG A 446 -11.08 -24.15 -3.82
N ASP A 447 -10.27 -23.10 -3.80
CA ASP A 447 -9.74 -22.44 -5.01
C ASP A 447 -8.65 -23.27 -5.74
N ASP A 448 -8.30 -24.46 -5.22
CA ASP A 448 -7.28 -25.37 -5.78
C ASP A 448 -7.88 -26.52 -6.64
N HIS A 449 -9.11 -26.38 -7.16
CA HIS A 449 -9.75 -27.34 -8.10
C HIS A 449 -10.02 -26.80 -9.49
#